data_AF-A0A094ATF5-F1
#
_entry.id   AF-A0A094ATF5-F1
#
_cell.length_a   1.000
_cell.length_b   1.000
_cell.length_c   1.000
_cell.angle_alpha   90.00
_cell.angle_beta   90.00
_cell.angle_gamma   90.00
#
_symmetry.space_group_name_H-M   'P 1'
#
loop_
_entity.id
_entity.type
_entity.pdbx_description
1 polymer ?
#
loop_
_entity_poly.entity_id
_entity_poly.type
_entity_poly.pdbx_seq_one_letter_code
_entity_poly.pdbx_strand_id
1 'polypeptide(L)'
;MFFSLPTIALAASLLSSSGVLAVPHKGHRHLHAPKRDAILVERDVVVVETVTNWVTVWWDGTSFITPSATSANAINTQAAAAAAEAPAPIANAAPNVTAAPASTEAAAKAAEEAAAKAKEEAAAKASAEAAAKAKEEAASNAANAATNAGKNPSPNGIIDDVADIVSSAVAPIVPSPTPIVVPPPVTNTGTKRGLAYNNADLASSFTGGDSQVSWAYNWGSTTPSIPEFFEYVPMLWGVEPVHSHNWQVAATDAIAKGSKHLLAFNEPDLTAQANIDPGTAAAGYKTFMQPFAGKAKLGSPAVTNGPAPMGIAYFQSFMAACGGCTVDFIPMHWYDAASNVEGFKKHVRDFRDVSGGRKLWITEFGAHGSPEEQEEFLRQVIPWLEAEDSVERYAYFYADGVLTQNNAVTALGNVFKSFIS
;
A
#
# COMPACT_ATOMS: atom_id res chain seq x y z
N MET A 1 19.29 37.62 -54.55
CA MET A 1 19.65 36.41 -55.31
C MET A 1 20.45 35.52 -54.36
N PHE A 2 20.07 34.33 -53.92
CA PHE A 2 18.93 33.44 -54.18
C PHE A 2 18.71 32.60 -52.90
N PHE A 3 17.45 32.28 -52.63
CA PHE A 3 16.99 31.26 -51.67
C PHE A 3 17.42 29.85 -52.10
N SER A 4 17.50 28.91 -51.14
CA SER A 4 17.15 27.51 -51.41
C SER A 4 16.60 26.84 -50.15
N LEU A 5 15.27 26.63 -50.14
CA LEU A 5 14.60 25.53 -49.43
C LEU A 5 14.80 24.23 -50.23
N PRO A 6 14.48 23.07 -49.64
CA PRO A 6 13.26 22.44 -50.15
C PRO A 6 12.30 21.98 -49.05
N THR A 7 11.02 22.14 -49.37
CA THR A 7 9.84 21.68 -48.65
C THR A 7 9.29 20.41 -49.33
N ILE A 8 8.61 19.57 -48.53
CA ILE A 8 7.50 18.65 -48.88
C ILE A 8 7.87 17.27 -49.48
N ALA A 9 7.56 16.22 -48.70
CA ALA A 9 6.55 15.23 -49.08
C ALA A 9 6.05 14.47 -47.85
N LEU A 10 4.89 14.89 -47.36
CA LEU A 10 4.03 14.14 -46.45
C LEU A 10 3.35 13.04 -47.30
N ALA A 11 3.64 11.76 -47.02
CA ALA A 11 2.85 10.65 -47.54
C ALA A 11 2.28 9.88 -46.34
N ALA A 12 1.00 10.13 -46.09
CA ALA A 12 0.16 9.28 -45.27
C ALA A 12 0.04 7.91 -45.94
N SER A 13 0.25 6.84 -45.17
CA SER A 13 -0.35 5.55 -45.48
C SER A 13 -1.03 5.04 -44.22
N LEU A 14 -2.36 5.10 -44.26
CA LEU A 14 -3.25 4.37 -43.39
C LEU A 14 -3.00 2.87 -43.59
N LEU A 15 -2.62 2.16 -42.53
CA LEU A 15 -3.07 0.78 -42.34
C LEU A 15 -3.92 0.75 -41.08
N SER A 16 -5.23 0.76 -41.32
CA SER A 16 -6.24 0.23 -40.41
C SER A 16 -5.91 -1.23 -40.11
N SER A 17 -5.50 -1.50 -38.88
CA SER A 17 -5.74 -2.81 -38.28
C SER A 17 -6.35 -2.57 -36.90
N SER A 18 -7.60 -2.98 -36.77
CA SER A 18 -8.37 -3.01 -35.53
C SER A 18 -7.71 -4.03 -34.59
N GLY A 19 -6.73 -3.58 -33.83
CA GLY A 19 -6.17 -4.31 -32.70
C GLY A 19 -6.54 -3.56 -31.43
N VAL A 20 -7.45 -4.14 -30.64
CA VAL A 20 -7.68 -3.74 -29.25
C VAL A 20 -6.35 -3.94 -28.52
N LEU A 21 -5.54 -2.89 -28.43
CA LEU A 21 -4.33 -2.87 -27.62
C LEU A 21 -4.77 -2.82 -26.17
N ALA A 22 -4.74 -3.96 -25.49
CA ALA A 22 -4.71 -4.00 -24.04
C ALA A 22 -3.44 -3.28 -23.59
N VAL A 23 -3.59 -2.04 -23.11
CA VAL A 23 -2.49 -1.24 -22.55
C VAL A 23 -2.09 -1.86 -21.21
N PRO A 24 -0.78 -2.06 -20.95
CA PRO A 24 -0.31 -2.85 -19.82
C PRO A 24 -0.55 -2.15 -18.48
N HIS A 25 -1.05 -2.95 -17.52
CA HIS A 25 -1.30 -2.70 -16.09
C HIS A 25 -0.01 -2.35 -15.29
N LYS A 26 0.79 -1.38 -15.74
CA LYS A 26 2.11 -1.03 -15.16
C LYS A 26 2.04 0.03 -14.04
N GLY A 27 0.92 0.71 -13.85
CA GLY A 27 0.77 1.79 -12.85
C GLY A 27 0.55 1.34 -11.40
N HIS A 28 0.22 0.06 -11.17
CA HIS A 28 -0.27 -0.41 -9.86
C HIS A 28 0.81 -1.00 -8.92
N ARG A 29 2.04 -1.21 -9.41
CA ARG A 29 3.12 -1.92 -8.65
C ARG A 29 3.66 -1.17 -7.43
N HIS A 30 3.39 0.13 -7.28
CA HIS A 30 4.04 0.99 -6.28
C HIS A 30 3.09 1.67 -5.30
N LEU A 31 1.78 1.39 -5.36
CA LEU A 31 0.76 2.14 -4.60
C LEU A 31 0.30 1.46 -3.30
N HIS A 32 0.67 0.19 -3.11
CA HIS A 32 0.49 -0.50 -1.84
C HIS A 32 1.72 -0.22 -0.96
N ALA A 33 1.58 0.69 0.00
CA ALA A 33 2.58 0.91 1.06
C ALA A 33 3.02 -0.45 1.66
N PRO A 34 4.24 -0.60 2.21
CA PRO A 34 4.73 -1.89 2.72
C PRO A 34 3.67 -2.50 3.64
N LYS A 35 3.10 -3.61 3.14
CA LYS A 35 1.85 -4.23 3.61
C LYS A 35 1.96 -4.48 5.11
N ARG A 36 1.20 -3.69 5.87
CA ARG A 36 1.30 -3.62 7.33
C ARG A 36 0.76 -4.89 7.97
N ASP A 37 1.67 -5.81 8.24
CA ASP A 37 1.76 -6.53 9.51
C ASP A 37 3.14 -6.23 10.14
N ALA A 38 3.35 -4.95 10.47
CA ALA A 38 4.35 -4.57 11.45
C ALA A 38 3.59 -4.25 12.74
N ILE A 39 3.45 -5.26 13.58
CA ILE A 39 3.09 -5.09 14.99
C ILE A 39 4.04 -4.02 15.54
N LEU A 40 3.49 -2.91 16.04
CA LEU A 40 4.22 -2.04 16.97
C LEU A 40 4.42 -2.84 18.26
N VAL A 41 5.36 -3.78 18.24
CA VAL A 41 6.00 -4.22 19.47
C VAL A 41 6.97 -3.10 19.78
N GLU A 42 6.66 -2.34 20.82
CA GLU A 42 7.63 -1.52 21.53
C GLU A 42 8.78 -2.46 21.91
N ARG A 43 9.82 -2.50 21.07
CA ARG A 43 11.03 -3.27 21.34
C ARG A 43 11.98 -2.32 22.03
N ASP A 44 12.28 -2.62 23.28
CA ASP A 44 13.46 -2.08 23.97
C ASP A 44 14.66 -2.23 23.04
N VAL A 45 15.14 -1.10 22.51
CA VAL A 45 16.34 -1.07 21.69
C VAL A 45 17.52 -1.29 22.64
N VAL A 46 17.98 -2.53 22.73
CA VAL A 46 19.33 -2.80 23.21
C VAL A 46 20.28 -2.25 22.15
N VAL A 47 20.86 -1.08 22.43
CA VAL A 47 21.92 -0.49 21.60
C VAL A 47 23.13 -1.40 21.69
N VAL A 48 23.34 -2.25 20.68
CA VAL A 48 24.61 -2.95 20.49
C VAL A 48 25.54 -1.99 19.75
N GLU A 49 26.36 -1.25 20.49
CA GLU A 49 27.47 -0.50 19.91
C GLU A 49 28.46 -1.49 19.30
N THR A 50 28.47 -1.59 17.97
CA THR A 50 29.46 -2.39 17.25
C THR A 50 30.66 -1.48 16.97
N VAL A 51 31.71 -1.60 17.77
CA VAL A 51 32.98 -0.91 17.52
C VAL A 51 33.74 -1.66 16.42
N THR A 52 33.87 -1.06 15.24
CA THR A 52 34.72 -1.61 14.16
C THR A 52 36.12 -1.00 14.28
N ASN A 53 37.09 -1.78 14.77
CA ASN A 53 38.49 -1.38 14.77
C ASN A 53 39.19 -1.85 13.50
N TRP A 54 39.75 -0.92 12.74
CA TRP A 54 40.60 -1.21 11.59
C TRP A 54 42.06 -1.31 12.03
N VAL A 55 42.71 -2.43 11.70
CA VAL A 55 44.16 -2.60 11.90
C VAL A 55 44.82 -2.65 10.52
N THR A 56 45.76 -1.74 10.27
CA THR A 56 46.56 -1.77 9.04
C THR A 56 47.62 -2.87 9.15
N VAL A 57 47.62 -3.81 8.21
CA VAL A 57 48.58 -4.91 8.12
C VAL A 57 49.47 -4.71 6.90
N TRP A 58 50.78 -4.91 7.06
CA TRP A 58 51.75 -4.81 5.97
C TRP A 58 52.15 -6.20 5.49
N TRP A 59 52.39 -6.35 4.19
CA TRP A 59 52.86 -7.60 3.58
C TRP A 59 54.28 -7.40 3.04
N ASP A 60 55.22 -8.20 3.51
CA ASP A 60 56.64 -8.06 3.15
C ASP A 60 57.10 -8.99 2.00
N GLY A 61 56.16 -9.72 1.39
CA GLY A 61 56.45 -10.70 0.35
C GLY A 61 56.50 -12.15 0.85
N THR A 62 56.51 -12.40 2.17
CA THR A 62 56.45 -13.76 2.73
C THR A 62 55.51 -13.91 3.92
N SER A 63 55.22 -12.85 4.68
CA SER A 63 54.25 -12.89 5.78
C SER A 63 53.58 -11.54 6.05
N PHE A 64 52.44 -11.58 6.74
CA PHE A 64 51.72 -10.38 7.19
C PHE A 64 52.28 -9.89 8.53
N ILE A 65 52.62 -8.60 8.63
CA ILE A 65 53.12 -7.95 9.83
C ILE A 65 52.10 -6.91 10.32
N THR A 66 51.59 -7.10 11.54
CA THR A 66 50.78 -6.11 12.26
C THR A 66 51.64 -5.35 13.28
N PRO A 67 51.64 -4.01 13.32
CA PRO A 67 52.28 -3.27 14.41
C PRO A 67 51.46 -3.42 15.71
N SER A 68 52.12 -3.79 16.81
CA SER A 68 51.49 -3.85 18.14
C SER A 68 51.17 -2.44 18.64
N ALA A 69 49.88 -2.11 18.76
CA ALA A 69 49.42 -0.92 19.45
C ALA A 69 49.41 -1.16 20.97
N THR A 70 50.12 -0.29 21.69
CA THR A 70 50.13 -0.17 23.14
C THR A 70 48.77 0.30 23.67
N SER A 71 48.41 -0.22 24.83
CA SER A 71 47.15 -0.13 25.58
C SER A 71 46.52 1.26 25.79
N ALA A 72 45.19 1.33 25.70
CA ALA A 72 44.34 1.97 26.71
C ALA A 72 42.87 1.49 26.57
N ASN A 73 42.24 1.18 27.71
CA ASN A 73 40.83 0.81 27.92
C ASN A 73 40.44 -0.67 27.81
N ALA A 74 41.02 -1.47 28.71
CA ALA A 74 40.34 -2.63 29.28
C ALA A 74 39.43 -2.16 30.43
N ILE A 75 38.15 -2.52 30.41
CA ILE A 75 37.32 -2.59 31.62
C ILE A 75 36.95 -4.05 31.87
N ASN A 76 37.37 -4.49 33.05
CA ASN A 76 37.23 -5.79 33.67
C ASN A 76 35.78 -6.28 33.74
N THR A 77 35.58 -7.58 33.51
CA THR A 77 34.74 -8.37 34.42
C THR A 77 35.43 -9.70 34.67
N GLN A 78 35.76 -9.93 35.94
CA GLN A 78 36.60 -11.01 36.45
C GLN A 78 35.83 -12.33 36.61
N ALA A 79 36.62 -13.40 36.43
CA ALA A 79 36.64 -14.68 37.18
C ALA A 79 35.41 -15.62 37.05
N ALA A 80 35.58 -16.95 37.00
CA ALA A 80 36.67 -17.76 37.51
C ALA A 80 36.99 -18.96 36.60
N ALA A 81 38.28 -19.30 36.55
CA ALA A 81 38.82 -20.52 35.97
C ALA A 81 39.06 -21.57 37.07
N ALA A 82 38.87 -22.84 36.74
CA ALA A 82 39.57 -24.01 37.29
C ALA A 82 39.10 -25.24 36.48
N ALA A 83 39.88 -26.23 36.08
CA ALA A 83 41.32 -26.46 36.00
C ALA A 83 41.44 -27.72 35.11
N ALA A 84 42.58 -27.87 34.44
CA ALA A 84 42.90 -28.91 33.48
C ALA A 84 42.94 -30.34 34.07
N GLU A 85 42.75 -31.35 33.21
CA GLU A 85 43.75 -32.42 33.03
C GLU A 85 43.44 -33.28 31.79
N ALA A 86 44.45 -33.50 30.94
CA ALA A 86 44.53 -34.54 29.92
C ALA A 86 45.45 -35.66 30.43
N PRO A 87 45.38 -36.89 29.88
CA PRO A 87 46.36 -37.23 28.83
C PRO A 87 45.83 -38.17 27.71
N ALA A 88 46.47 -38.08 26.54
CA ALA A 88 46.36 -39.00 25.39
C ALA A 88 47.35 -40.19 25.53
N PRO A 89 47.62 -41.08 24.53
CA PRO A 89 46.99 -41.34 23.22
C PRO A 89 46.82 -42.86 22.90
N ILE A 90 45.99 -43.24 21.91
CA ILE A 90 46.22 -44.49 21.14
C ILE A 90 45.86 -44.25 19.67
N ALA A 91 46.85 -44.45 18.80
CA ALA A 91 46.74 -44.36 17.36
C ALA A 91 46.17 -45.67 16.78
N ASN A 92 45.32 -45.57 15.74
CA ASN A 92 45.35 -46.55 14.66
C ASN A 92 44.71 -46.03 13.36
N ALA A 93 45.54 -46.10 12.32
CA ALA A 93 45.27 -46.36 10.90
C ALA A 93 44.07 -45.70 10.20
N ALA A 94 44.39 -44.80 9.27
CA ALA A 94 43.56 -44.49 8.12
C ALA A 94 43.53 -45.63 7.10
N PRO A 95 42.43 -45.75 6.32
CA PRO A 95 42.56 -46.01 4.91
C PRO A 95 41.99 -44.84 4.08
N ASN A 96 42.71 -44.58 3.01
CA ASN A 96 42.57 -43.49 2.05
C ASN A 96 41.70 -43.99 0.88
N VAL A 97 40.55 -43.37 0.57
CA VAL A 97 39.97 -43.44 -0.80
C VAL A 97 39.05 -42.24 -1.12
N THR A 98 39.42 -41.57 -2.21
CA THR A 98 38.61 -40.78 -3.17
C THR A 98 37.94 -39.48 -2.72
N ALA A 99 38.60 -38.37 -3.04
CA ALA A 99 37.98 -37.08 -3.25
C ALA A 99 37.15 -37.09 -4.55
N ALA A 100 35.87 -36.71 -4.44
CA ALA A 100 35.03 -36.26 -5.55
C ALA A 100 34.90 -34.73 -5.49
N PRO A 101 34.85 -34.01 -6.63
CA PRO A 101 34.84 -32.56 -6.64
C PRO A 101 33.41 -32.02 -6.44
N ALA A 102 33.19 -31.28 -5.36
CA ALA A 102 32.05 -30.39 -5.15
C ALA A 102 32.59 -29.23 -4.30
N SER A 103 32.41 -27.94 -4.56
CA SER A 103 31.55 -27.23 -5.51
C SER A 103 32.12 -25.81 -5.65
N THR A 104 32.85 -25.52 -6.73
CA THR A 104 33.28 -24.15 -7.07
C THR A 104 32.09 -23.28 -7.52
N GLU A 105 31.01 -23.92 -7.98
CA GLU A 105 29.83 -23.27 -8.54
C GLU A 105 28.88 -22.68 -7.48
N ALA A 106 28.77 -23.31 -6.30
CA ALA A 106 27.96 -22.81 -5.18
C ALA A 106 28.62 -21.58 -4.51
N ALA A 107 29.95 -21.58 -4.40
CA ALA A 107 30.71 -20.42 -3.91
C ALA A 107 30.68 -19.25 -4.91
N ALA A 108 30.70 -19.53 -6.21
CA ALA A 108 30.57 -18.51 -7.25
C ALA A 108 29.19 -17.85 -7.27
N LYS A 109 28.10 -18.63 -7.14
CA LYS A 109 26.73 -18.08 -7.05
C LYS A 109 26.52 -17.22 -5.80
N ALA A 110 27.03 -17.65 -4.65
CA ALA A 110 26.95 -16.86 -3.42
C ALA A 110 27.71 -15.51 -3.51
N ALA A 111 28.85 -15.50 -4.23
CA ALA A 111 29.61 -14.28 -4.47
C ALA A 111 28.89 -13.33 -5.46
N GLU A 112 28.21 -13.88 -6.47
CA GLU A 112 27.43 -13.11 -7.45
C GLU A 112 26.16 -12.49 -6.82
N GLU A 113 25.46 -13.24 -5.96
CA GLU A 113 24.32 -12.74 -5.17
C GLU A 113 24.74 -11.64 -4.18
N ALA A 114 25.88 -11.79 -3.50
CA ALA A 114 26.41 -10.76 -2.61
C ALA A 114 26.80 -9.48 -3.37
N ALA A 115 27.38 -9.61 -4.58
CA ALA A 115 27.72 -8.47 -5.43
C ALA A 115 26.48 -7.77 -6.00
N ALA A 116 25.41 -8.50 -6.31
CA ALA A 116 24.14 -7.94 -6.75
C ALA A 116 23.47 -7.13 -5.62
N LYS A 117 23.45 -7.68 -4.41
CA LYS A 117 22.91 -7.00 -3.22
C LYS A 117 23.67 -5.72 -2.87
N ALA A 118 25.01 -5.75 -2.96
CA ALA A 118 25.84 -4.56 -2.74
C ALA A 118 25.60 -3.45 -3.80
N LYS A 119 25.31 -3.81 -5.05
CA LYS A 119 24.93 -2.85 -6.10
C LYS A 119 23.55 -2.25 -5.87
N GLU A 120 22.59 -3.04 -5.39
CA GLU A 120 21.24 -2.58 -5.05
C GLU A 120 21.25 -1.60 -3.86
N GLU A 121 22.03 -1.91 -2.82
CA GLU A 121 22.23 -1.01 -1.66
C GLU A 121 22.93 0.30 -2.05
N ALA A 122 23.93 0.25 -2.94
CA ALA A 122 24.60 1.44 -3.46
C ALA A 122 23.67 2.31 -4.33
N ALA A 123 22.80 1.68 -5.15
CA ALA A 123 21.82 2.39 -5.95
C ALA A 123 20.72 3.04 -5.09
N ALA A 124 20.28 2.36 -4.02
CA ALA A 124 19.32 2.90 -3.06
C ALA A 124 19.89 4.12 -2.32
N LYS A 125 21.16 4.05 -1.90
CA LYS A 125 21.85 5.17 -1.26
C LYS A 125 22.02 6.37 -2.20
N ALA A 126 22.42 6.13 -3.45
CA ALA A 126 22.53 7.19 -4.46
C ALA A 126 21.17 7.85 -4.78
N SER A 127 20.09 7.06 -4.82
CA SER A 127 18.73 7.58 -5.01
C SER A 127 18.24 8.40 -3.82
N ALA A 128 18.58 8.01 -2.59
CA ALA A 128 18.24 8.77 -1.38
C ALA A 128 18.99 10.10 -1.31
N GLU A 129 20.28 10.11 -1.67
CA GLU A 129 21.09 11.34 -1.75
C GLU A 129 20.59 12.29 -2.85
N ALA A 130 20.14 11.75 -4.00
CA ALA A 130 19.52 12.55 -5.06
C ALA A 130 18.17 13.15 -4.62
N ALA A 131 17.34 12.39 -3.91
CA ALA A 131 16.07 12.88 -3.37
C ALA A 131 16.26 13.96 -2.30
N ALA A 132 17.29 13.85 -1.46
CA ALA A 132 17.63 14.86 -0.47
C ALA A 132 18.06 16.19 -1.14
N LYS A 133 18.91 16.12 -2.17
CA LYS A 133 19.32 17.31 -2.95
C LYS A 133 18.14 17.97 -3.67
N ALA A 134 17.25 17.18 -4.27
CA ALA A 134 16.05 17.71 -4.93
C ALA A 134 15.10 18.43 -3.95
N LYS A 135 15.00 17.95 -2.71
CA LYS A 135 14.20 18.58 -1.65
C LYS A 135 14.83 19.90 -1.17
N GLU A 136 16.15 19.97 -1.10
CA GLU A 136 16.90 21.18 -0.74
C GLU A 136 16.80 22.26 -1.84
N GLU A 137 16.90 21.88 -3.12
CA GLU A 137 16.67 22.79 -4.25
C GLU A 137 15.21 23.29 -4.29
N ALA A 138 14.23 22.42 -4.03
CA ALA A 138 12.83 22.84 -3.96
C ALA A 138 12.57 23.84 -2.83
N ALA A 139 13.18 23.65 -1.65
CA ALA A 139 13.10 24.57 -0.52
C ALA A 139 13.77 25.93 -0.85
N SER A 140 14.93 25.91 -1.50
CA SER A 140 15.62 27.12 -1.95
C SER A 140 14.81 27.90 -2.99
N ASN A 141 14.19 27.20 -3.94
CA ASN A 141 13.32 27.81 -4.96
C ASN A 141 12.05 28.43 -4.35
N ALA A 142 11.46 27.78 -3.35
CA ALA A 142 10.32 28.33 -2.61
C ALA A 142 10.70 29.58 -1.81
N ALA A 143 11.86 29.60 -1.16
CA ALA A 143 12.37 30.76 -0.43
C ALA A 143 12.67 31.96 -1.36
N ASN A 144 13.22 31.69 -2.54
CA ASN A 144 13.47 32.71 -3.56
C ASN A 144 12.16 33.26 -4.15
N ALA A 145 11.14 32.42 -4.36
CA ALA A 145 9.82 32.85 -4.80
C ALA A 145 9.13 33.75 -3.76
N ALA A 146 9.22 33.41 -2.48
CA ALA A 146 8.71 34.23 -1.38
C ALA A 146 9.43 35.58 -1.28
N THR A 147 10.75 35.60 -1.47
CA THR A 147 11.57 36.83 -1.46
C THR A 147 11.24 37.75 -2.64
N ASN A 148 10.92 37.19 -3.81
CA ASN A 148 10.54 37.94 -4.99
C ASN A 148 9.10 38.49 -4.92
N ALA A 149 8.20 37.80 -4.22
CA ALA A 149 6.85 38.31 -3.93
C ALA A 149 6.87 39.56 -3.02
N GLY A 150 7.89 39.70 -2.16
CA GLY A 150 8.11 40.87 -1.31
C GLY A 150 8.79 42.07 -2.00
N LYS A 151 9.26 41.93 -3.24
CA LYS A 151 10.01 42.98 -3.97
C LYS A 151 9.20 43.70 -5.05
N ASN A 152 7.91 43.38 -5.22
CA ASN A 152 7.06 44.05 -6.20
C ASN A 152 6.17 45.10 -5.49
N PRO A 153 6.49 46.40 -5.57
CA PRO A 153 5.60 47.42 -5.03
C PRO A 153 4.36 47.48 -5.92
N SER A 154 3.22 47.05 -5.39
CA SER A 154 1.93 47.43 -5.98
C SER A 154 1.78 48.96 -5.83
N PRO A 155 1.40 49.69 -6.89
CA PRO A 155 1.30 51.14 -6.85
C PRO A 155 -0.02 51.51 -6.20
N ASN A 156 -0.07 51.50 -4.86
CA ASN A 156 -1.06 52.24 -4.08
C ASN A 156 -0.57 52.31 -2.64
N GLY A 157 0.14 53.40 -2.33
CA GLY A 157 0.62 53.67 -0.99
C GLY A 157 -0.52 54.05 -0.04
N ILE A 158 -0.54 53.40 1.12
CA ILE A 158 -0.96 53.98 2.41
C ILE A 158 -0.02 53.37 3.46
N ILE A 159 1.02 54.17 3.80
CA ILE A 159 1.75 54.34 5.07
C ILE A 159 1.49 53.27 6.17
N ASP A 160 2.48 52.50 6.61
CA ASP A 160 3.50 52.88 7.62
C ASP A 160 2.92 53.72 8.77
N ASP A 161 2.46 53.04 9.84
CA ASP A 161 2.77 53.42 11.21
C ASP A 161 2.47 52.28 12.20
N VAL A 162 3.57 51.77 12.79
CA VAL A 162 3.79 51.51 14.23
C VAL A 162 2.77 50.59 14.94
N ALA A 163 3.06 49.31 15.20
CA ALA A 163 4.04 48.80 16.17
C ALA A 163 3.84 49.23 17.65
N ASP A 164 2.76 49.93 18.00
CA ASP A 164 2.41 50.23 19.40
C ASP A 164 0.91 50.01 19.63
N ILE A 165 0.56 48.95 20.37
CA ILE A 165 -0.50 48.84 21.38
C ILE A 165 -0.48 47.38 21.85
N VAL A 166 0.40 47.10 22.81
CA VAL A 166 0.16 46.04 23.79
C VAL A 166 -0.55 46.70 24.97
N SER A 167 -1.52 45.97 25.54
CA SER A 167 -2.16 46.21 26.85
C SER A 167 -3.49 46.96 26.83
N SER A 168 -4.58 46.20 26.73
CA SER A 168 -5.66 46.30 27.72
C SER A 168 -6.49 45.02 27.71
N ALA A 169 -6.46 44.32 28.84
CA ALA A 169 -7.27 43.15 29.10
C ALA A 169 -8.75 43.55 29.17
N VAL A 170 -9.57 43.00 28.28
CA VAL A 170 -11.01 42.92 28.46
C VAL A 170 -11.38 41.45 28.47
N ALA A 171 -11.85 40.97 29.62
CA ALA A 171 -12.29 39.60 29.81
C ALA A 171 -13.45 39.25 28.85
N PRO A 172 -13.45 38.07 28.20
CA PRO A 172 -14.60 37.63 27.44
C PRO A 172 -15.73 37.24 28.40
N ILE A 173 -16.91 37.82 28.18
CA ILE A 173 -18.16 37.41 28.81
C ILE A 173 -18.46 35.99 28.30
N VAL A 174 -18.51 35.02 29.21
CA VAL A 174 -18.90 33.63 28.92
C VAL A 174 -20.44 33.56 28.87
N PRO A 175 -21.09 33.31 27.72
CA PRO A 175 -22.50 32.94 27.72
C PRO A 175 -22.64 31.50 28.24
N SER A 176 -23.61 31.28 29.12
CA SER A 176 -23.96 29.96 29.64
C SER A 176 -24.35 29.00 28.50
N PRO A 177 -23.90 27.73 28.51
CA PRO A 177 -24.25 26.78 27.47
C PRO A 177 -25.74 26.42 27.57
N THR A 178 -26.48 26.70 26.50
CA THR A 178 -27.77 26.07 26.26
C THR A 178 -27.54 24.57 26.04
N PRO A 179 -28.38 23.68 26.59
CA PRO A 179 -28.22 22.24 26.39
C PRO A 179 -28.34 21.93 24.89
N ILE A 180 -27.24 21.47 24.32
CA ILE A 180 -27.21 20.90 22.98
C ILE A 180 -28.05 19.62 23.06
N VAL A 181 -29.24 19.66 22.46
CA VAL A 181 -29.96 18.43 22.12
C VAL A 181 -29.09 17.75 21.08
N VAL A 182 -28.30 16.77 21.51
CA VAL A 182 -27.57 15.88 20.60
C VAL A 182 -28.65 15.04 19.91
N PRO A 183 -28.91 15.22 18.61
CA PRO A 183 -29.77 14.28 17.90
C PRO A 183 -29.11 12.90 17.99
N PRO A 184 -29.89 11.81 18.11
CA PRO A 184 -29.33 10.46 18.09
C PRO A 184 -28.43 10.30 16.85
N PRO A 185 -27.34 9.52 16.94
CA PRO A 185 -26.46 9.28 15.80
C PRO A 185 -27.30 8.82 14.62
N VAL A 186 -27.22 9.59 13.53
CA VAL A 186 -27.86 9.24 12.27
C VAL A 186 -27.13 8.00 11.78
N THR A 187 -27.71 6.83 12.02
CA THR A 187 -27.25 5.60 11.38
C THR A 187 -27.64 5.73 9.92
N ASN A 188 -26.68 6.02 9.05
CA ASN A 188 -26.91 6.09 7.61
C ASN A 188 -27.11 4.65 7.10
N THR A 189 -28.32 4.12 7.24
CA THR A 189 -28.66 2.72 6.92
C THR A 189 -28.86 2.49 5.41
N GLY A 190 -28.15 3.19 4.52
CA GLY A 190 -28.54 3.22 3.10
C GLY A 190 -27.46 3.38 2.04
N THR A 191 -26.17 3.50 2.37
CA THR A 191 -25.17 3.89 1.36
C THR A 191 -24.17 2.78 1.06
N LYS A 192 -23.97 2.51 -0.23
CA LYS A 192 -23.09 1.44 -0.74
C LYS A 192 -21.59 1.81 -0.70
N ARG A 193 -21.27 3.11 -0.55
CA ARG A 193 -19.90 3.64 -0.70
C ARG A 193 -19.00 3.28 0.47
N GLY A 194 -17.80 2.84 0.13
CA GLY A 194 -16.73 2.52 1.07
C GLY A 194 -15.47 3.35 0.84
N LEU A 195 -14.65 3.42 1.87
CA LEU A 195 -13.34 4.05 1.83
C LEU A 195 -12.24 2.99 1.78
N ALA A 196 -11.52 2.93 0.67
CA ALA A 196 -10.23 2.24 0.60
C ALA A 196 -9.13 3.21 1.08
N TYR A 197 -8.29 2.85 2.05
CA TYR A 197 -7.28 3.77 2.61
C TYR A 197 -6.02 3.06 3.08
N ASN A 198 -4.90 3.78 3.12
CA ASN A 198 -3.69 3.35 3.83
C ASN A 198 -3.48 4.17 5.11
N ASN A 199 -3.69 5.49 5.05
CA ASN A 199 -3.62 6.38 6.19
C ASN A 199 -4.99 6.53 6.88
N ALA A 200 -5.12 5.99 8.09
CA ALA A 200 -6.34 6.03 8.89
C ALA A 200 -6.79 7.46 9.24
N ASP A 201 -5.86 8.42 9.32
CA ASP A 201 -6.17 9.82 9.66
C ASP A 201 -7.09 10.47 8.61
N LEU A 202 -7.02 9.99 7.36
CA LEU A 202 -7.85 10.48 6.26
C LEU A 202 -9.32 10.08 6.40
N ALA A 203 -9.63 9.02 7.15
CA ALA A 203 -11.00 8.53 7.30
C ALA A 203 -11.94 9.58 7.89
N SER A 204 -11.45 10.41 8.80
CA SER A 204 -12.21 11.52 9.41
C SER A 204 -12.81 12.48 8.38
N SER A 205 -12.15 12.66 7.23
CA SER A 205 -12.59 13.54 6.13
C SER A 205 -13.86 13.04 5.41
N PHE A 206 -14.29 11.82 5.70
CA PHE A 206 -15.43 11.14 5.05
C PHE A 206 -16.59 10.84 6.02
N THR A 207 -16.67 11.54 7.17
CA THR A 207 -17.68 11.32 8.22
C THR A 207 -18.76 12.40 8.34
N GLY A 208 -18.72 13.45 7.52
CA GLY A 208 -19.68 14.55 7.55
C GLY A 208 -21.11 14.11 7.23
N GLY A 209 -22.12 14.89 7.66
CA GLY A 209 -23.54 14.56 7.44
C GLY A 209 -23.98 14.50 5.97
N ASP A 210 -23.19 15.06 5.06
CA ASP A 210 -23.33 14.95 3.60
C ASP A 210 -22.62 13.72 3.02
N SER A 211 -21.73 13.09 3.78
CA SER A 211 -20.98 11.92 3.34
C SER A 211 -21.87 10.69 3.21
N GLN A 212 -21.74 10.03 2.07
CA GLN A 212 -22.40 8.78 1.74
C GLN A 212 -21.49 7.56 2.01
N VAL A 213 -20.31 7.74 2.62
CA VAL A 213 -19.38 6.63 2.87
C VAL A 213 -19.71 5.96 4.20
N SER A 214 -19.89 4.64 4.25
CA SER A 214 -20.40 3.94 5.45
C SER A 214 -19.53 2.79 5.97
N TRP A 215 -18.55 2.36 5.17
CA TRP A 215 -17.63 1.28 5.53
C TRP A 215 -16.23 1.59 5.02
N ALA A 216 -15.22 0.93 5.57
CA ALA A 216 -13.83 1.18 5.21
C ALA A 216 -12.97 -0.09 5.27
N TYR A 217 -11.94 -0.16 4.42
CA TYR A 217 -10.93 -1.22 4.45
C TYR A 217 -9.57 -0.68 4.00
N ASN A 218 -8.48 -1.36 4.38
CA ASN A 218 -7.11 -0.89 4.17
C ASN A 218 -6.14 -1.96 3.67
N TRP A 219 -6.66 -3.00 3.00
CA TRP A 219 -5.91 -4.19 2.57
C TRP A 219 -5.24 -5.00 3.69
N GLY A 220 -5.48 -4.65 4.96
CA GLY A 220 -4.88 -5.28 6.13
C GLY A 220 -5.88 -6.08 6.96
N SER A 221 -5.32 -6.91 7.83
CA SER A 221 -6.10 -7.66 8.83
C SER A 221 -6.56 -6.76 9.98
N THR A 222 -5.88 -5.64 10.21
CA THR A 222 -6.13 -4.72 11.34
C THR A 222 -6.08 -3.26 10.89
N THR A 223 -6.61 -2.38 11.73
CA THR A 223 -6.56 -0.95 11.49
C THR A 223 -6.28 -0.15 12.76
N PRO A 224 -5.52 0.96 12.68
CA PRO A 224 -5.59 2.01 13.69
C PRO A 224 -7.03 2.49 13.88
N SER A 225 -7.31 3.16 14.99
CA SER A 225 -8.64 3.70 15.25
C SER A 225 -9.10 4.61 14.10
N ILE A 226 -10.23 4.26 13.50
CA ILE A 226 -10.99 5.11 12.59
C ILE A 226 -12.30 5.52 13.26
N PRO A 227 -13.00 6.56 12.78
CA PRO A 227 -14.29 6.95 13.33
C PRO A 227 -15.27 5.76 13.38
N GLU A 228 -15.93 5.57 14.53
CA GLU A 228 -16.89 4.46 14.78
C GLU A 228 -18.09 4.46 13.83
N PHE A 229 -18.28 5.55 13.08
CA PHE A 229 -19.24 5.66 11.99
C PHE A 229 -19.01 4.61 10.89
N PHE A 230 -17.77 4.20 10.64
CA PHE A 230 -17.45 3.20 9.64
C PHE A 230 -17.50 1.78 10.20
N GLU A 231 -18.11 0.87 9.44
CA GLU A 231 -17.74 -0.55 9.57
C GLU A 231 -16.34 -0.76 8.98
N TYR A 232 -15.36 -1.10 9.82
CA TYR A 232 -14.09 -1.60 9.33
C TYR A 232 -14.23 -3.04 8.85
N VAL A 233 -13.77 -3.33 7.63
CA VAL A 233 -13.81 -4.66 7.00
C VAL A 233 -12.37 -5.20 6.88
N PRO A 234 -11.97 -6.18 7.71
CA PRO A 234 -10.66 -6.81 7.62
C PRO A 234 -10.47 -7.55 6.29
N MET A 235 -9.23 -7.58 5.81
CA MET A 235 -8.83 -8.37 4.65
C MET A 235 -7.70 -9.34 5.00
N LEU A 236 -7.90 -10.62 4.69
CA LEU A 236 -6.80 -11.58 4.60
C LEU A 236 -6.17 -11.45 3.22
N TRP A 237 -5.11 -10.65 3.12
CA TRP A 237 -4.56 -10.28 1.82
C TRP A 237 -4.01 -11.47 1.01
N GLY A 238 -3.41 -12.46 1.66
CA GLY A 238 -2.86 -13.66 1.02
C GLY A 238 -2.72 -14.84 1.99
N VAL A 239 -2.28 -15.99 1.48
CA VAL A 239 -2.12 -17.22 2.31
C VAL A 239 -0.78 -17.30 3.03
N GLU A 240 0.21 -16.55 2.57
CA GLU A 240 1.55 -16.54 3.16
C GLU A 240 1.53 -16.10 4.62
N PRO A 241 2.43 -16.62 5.48
CA PRO A 241 2.45 -16.33 6.91
C PRO A 241 2.49 -14.84 7.27
N VAL A 242 3.13 -14.01 6.43
CA VAL A 242 3.17 -12.55 6.59
C VAL A 242 1.78 -11.90 6.55
N HIS A 243 0.76 -12.60 6.03
CA HIS A 243 -0.64 -12.15 5.99
C HIS A 243 -1.53 -13.02 6.88
N SER A 244 -1.26 -14.32 6.98
CA SER A 244 -2.18 -15.29 7.60
C SER A 244 -1.89 -15.57 9.07
N HIS A 245 -0.68 -15.31 9.58
CA HIS A 245 -0.28 -15.68 10.95
C HIS A 245 -1.21 -15.11 12.03
N ASN A 246 -1.59 -13.84 11.92
CA ASN A 246 -2.43 -13.15 12.91
C ASN A 246 -3.91 -13.06 12.52
N TRP A 247 -4.30 -13.65 11.38
CA TRP A 247 -5.63 -13.48 10.81
C TRP A 247 -6.76 -13.90 11.77
N GLN A 248 -6.61 -15.06 12.42
CA GLN A 248 -7.67 -15.60 13.28
C GLN A 248 -7.99 -14.65 14.44
N VAL A 249 -6.96 -14.06 15.06
CA VAL A 249 -7.11 -13.09 16.16
C VAL A 249 -7.70 -11.79 15.62
N ALA A 250 -7.10 -11.24 14.56
CA ALA A 250 -7.52 -9.99 13.97
C ALA A 250 -8.99 -9.99 13.49
N ALA A 251 -9.42 -11.05 12.79
CA ALA A 251 -10.79 -11.19 12.33
C ALA A 251 -11.78 -11.39 13.51
N THR A 252 -11.38 -12.15 14.54
CA THR A 252 -12.21 -12.31 15.76
C THR A 252 -12.39 -10.98 16.48
N ASP A 253 -11.31 -10.21 16.65
CA ASP A 253 -11.34 -8.90 17.30
C ASP A 253 -12.16 -7.88 16.50
N ALA A 254 -12.05 -7.89 15.17
CA ALA A 254 -12.83 -7.02 14.31
C ALA A 254 -14.33 -7.34 14.38
N ILE A 255 -14.71 -8.62 14.38
CA ILE A 255 -16.10 -9.05 14.56
C ILE A 255 -16.63 -8.61 15.93
N ALA A 256 -15.83 -8.78 16.99
CA ALA A 256 -16.19 -8.33 18.34
C ALA A 256 -16.40 -6.80 18.42
N LYS A 257 -15.69 -6.03 17.58
CA LYS A 257 -15.83 -4.58 17.42
C LYS A 257 -16.93 -4.15 16.45
N GLY A 258 -17.70 -5.10 15.90
CA GLY A 258 -18.87 -4.82 15.07
C GLY A 258 -18.68 -4.99 13.57
N SER A 259 -17.52 -5.51 13.11
CA SER A 259 -17.35 -5.91 11.72
C SER A 259 -18.30 -7.06 11.37
N LYS A 260 -19.02 -6.92 10.26
CA LYS A 260 -20.02 -7.89 9.79
C LYS A 260 -19.52 -8.65 8.55
N HIS A 261 -18.40 -8.23 7.98
CA HIS A 261 -17.86 -8.75 6.74
C HIS A 261 -16.36 -9.01 6.85
N LEU A 262 -15.87 -10.04 6.16
CA LEU A 262 -14.45 -10.32 6.00
C LEU A 262 -14.11 -10.45 4.52
N LEU A 263 -13.04 -9.79 4.09
CA LEU A 263 -12.49 -9.89 2.74
C LEU A 263 -11.38 -10.95 2.70
N ALA A 264 -11.33 -11.72 1.61
CA ALA A 264 -10.27 -12.68 1.36
C ALA A 264 -9.20 -12.09 0.42
N PHE A 265 -8.43 -12.97 -0.22
CA PHE A 265 -7.17 -12.65 -0.89
C PHE A 265 -7.31 -11.56 -1.96
N ASN A 266 -6.30 -10.70 -2.03
CA ASN A 266 -6.26 -9.54 -2.91
C ASN A 266 -5.50 -9.83 -4.20
N GLU A 267 -6.20 -9.80 -5.31
CA GLU A 267 -5.69 -10.05 -6.66
C GLU A 267 -4.80 -11.31 -6.71
N PRO A 268 -5.30 -12.47 -6.23
CA PRO A 268 -4.52 -13.71 -6.28
C PRO A 268 -4.20 -14.13 -7.72
N ASP A 269 -4.94 -13.62 -8.69
CA ASP A 269 -4.73 -13.78 -10.12
C ASP A 269 -3.57 -12.95 -10.69
N LEU A 270 -3.00 -12.01 -9.92
CA LEU A 270 -1.92 -11.14 -10.37
C LEU A 270 -0.59 -11.45 -9.65
N THR A 271 0.47 -11.70 -10.43
CA THR A 271 1.79 -12.08 -9.92
C THR A 271 2.43 -11.05 -8.98
N ALA A 272 2.13 -9.77 -9.15
CA ALA A 272 2.64 -8.70 -8.29
C ALA A 272 1.89 -8.57 -6.96
N GLN A 273 0.82 -9.34 -6.79
CA GLN A 273 -0.09 -9.28 -5.65
C GLN A 273 -0.09 -10.63 -4.95
N ALA A 274 -1.25 -11.13 -4.50
CA ALA A 274 -1.26 -12.32 -3.65
C ALA A 274 -0.71 -13.54 -4.40
N ASN A 275 -0.83 -13.57 -5.73
CA ASN A 275 -0.20 -14.55 -6.62
C ASN A 275 -0.41 -16.00 -6.13
N ILE A 276 -1.67 -16.40 -6.07
CA ILE A 276 -2.09 -17.69 -5.51
C ILE A 276 -2.87 -18.41 -6.60
N ASP A 277 -2.54 -19.67 -6.92
CA ASP A 277 -3.38 -20.45 -7.83
C ASP A 277 -4.75 -20.78 -7.20
N PRO A 278 -5.80 -21.07 -8.00
CA PRO A 278 -7.14 -21.31 -7.47
C PRO A 278 -7.25 -22.46 -6.45
N GLY A 279 -6.43 -23.51 -6.58
CA GLY A 279 -6.45 -24.65 -5.67
C GLY A 279 -5.87 -24.30 -4.31
N THR A 280 -4.72 -23.63 -4.30
CA THR A 280 -4.10 -23.10 -3.07
C THR A 280 -5.00 -22.05 -2.41
N ALA A 281 -5.62 -21.16 -3.20
CA ALA A 281 -6.59 -20.21 -2.68
C ALA A 281 -7.79 -20.90 -2.03
N ALA A 282 -8.36 -21.95 -2.66
CA ALA A 282 -9.46 -22.72 -2.06
C ALA A 282 -9.06 -23.41 -0.74
N ALA A 283 -7.85 -23.99 -0.68
CA ALA A 283 -7.32 -24.58 0.55
C ALA A 283 -7.13 -23.53 1.66
N GLY A 284 -6.49 -22.40 1.33
CA GLY A 284 -6.33 -21.27 2.25
C GLY A 284 -7.67 -20.71 2.73
N TYR A 285 -8.66 -20.59 1.84
CA TYR A 285 -9.99 -20.11 2.18
C TYR A 285 -10.69 -21.03 3.18
N LYS A 286 -10.57 -22.34 2.99
CA LYS A 286 -11.08 -23.34 3.94
C LYS A 286 -10.40 -23.26 5.30
N THR A 287 -9.10 -23.01 5.32
CA THR A 287 -8.33 -22.90 6.56
C THR A 287 -8.63 -21.61 7.32
N PHE A 288 -8.65 -20.47 6.62
CA PHE A 288 -8.61 -19.15 7.26
C PHE A 288 -9.95 -18.40 7.23
N MET A 289 -10.80 -18.62 6.22
CA MET A 289 -12.07 -17.89 6.09
C MET A 289 -13.25 -18.69 6.62
N GLN A 290 -13.35 -19.99 6.29
CA GLN A 290 -14.49 -20.82 6.71
C GLN A 290 -14.75 -20.88 8.23
N PRO A 291 -13.76 -20.80 9.14
CA PRO A 291 -14.02 -20.74 10.58
C PRO A 291 -14.90 -19.57 11.04
N PHE A 292 -15.09 -18.56 10.18
CA PHE A 292 -15.92 -17.38 10.41
C PHE A 292 -17.29 -17.44 9.73
N ALA A 293 -17.59 -18.50 8.98
CA ALA A 293 -18.91 -18.69 8.37
C ALA A 293 -20.00 -18.66 9.46
N GLY A 294 -21.05 -17.87 9.24
CA GLY A 294 -22.13 -17.65 10.22
C GLY A 294 -21.79 -16.68 11.36
N LYS A 295 -20.54 -16.23 11.47
CA LYS A 295 -20.12 -15.16 12.41
C LYS A 295 -19.97 -13.80 11.71
N ALA A 296 -19.58 -13.84 10.44
CA ALA A 296 -19.53 -12.70 9.52
C ALA A 296 -19.88 -13.20 8.11
N LYS A 297 -20.25 -12.27 7.21
CA LYS A 297 -20.33 -12.57 5.78
C LYS A 297 -18.93 -12.67 5.18
N LEU A 298 -18.69 -13.67 4.34
CA LEU A 298 -17.38 -13.95 3.77
C LEU A 298 -17.36 -13.59 2.28
N GLY A 299 -16.43 -12.71 1.90
CA GLY A 299 -16.16 -12.39 0.50
C GLY A 299 -15.32 -13.49 -0.16
N SER A 300 -15.51 -13.72 -1.47
CA SER A 300 -14.52 -14.46 -2.26
C SER A 300 -13.19 -13.67 -2.34
N PRO A 301 -12.11 -14.26 -2.88
CA PRO A 301 -10.95 -13.47 -3.29
C PRO A 301 -11.36 -12.37 -4.28
N ALA A 302 -10.75 -11.20 -4.16
CA ALA A 302 -10.95 -10.07 -5.06
C ALA A 302 -10.02 -10.19 -6.26
N VAL A 303 -10.56 -10.34 -7.46
CA VAL A 303 -9.76 -10.54 -8.68
C VAL A 303 -9.70 -9.27 -9.53
N THR A 304 -8.67 -9.18 -10.38
CA THR A 304 -8.49 -8.07 -11.31
C THR A 304 -9.55 -8.04 -12.42
N ASN A 305 -9.62 -6.96 -13.20
CA ASN A 305 -10.35 -6.92 -14.49
C ASN A 305 -9.53 -7.49 -15.67
N GLY A 306 -8.49 -8.29 -15.39
CA GLY A 306 -7.63 -8.89 -16.40
C GLY A 306 -8.31 -9.98 -17.25
N PRO A 307 -7.85 -10.21 -18.49
CA PRO A 307 -8.35 -11.30 -19.32
C PRO A 307 -7.95 -12.67 -18.75
N ALA A 308 -8.64 -13.73 -19.20
CA ALA A 308 -8.29 -15.10 -18.83
C ALA A 308 -6.78 -15.37 -19.04
N PRO A 309 -6.10 -16.04 -18.08
CA PRO A 309 -6.68 -16.78 -16.95
C PRO A 309 -7.02 -15.95 -15.70
N MET A 310 -6.85 -14.62 -15.74
CA MET A 310 -7.16 -13.72 -14.62
C MET A 310 -8.66 -13.38 -14.55
N GLY A 311 -9.03 -12.55 -13.57
CA GLY A 311 -10.38 -12.00 -13.43
C GLY A 311 -11.46 -13.07 -13.29
N ILE A 312 -12.52 -12.95 -14.10
CA ILE A 312 -13.68 -13.85 -14.05
C ILE A 312 -13.28 -15.33 -14.18
N ALA A 313 -12.30 -15.64 -15.04
CA ALA A 313 -11.85 -17.02 -15.25
C ALA A 313 -11.17 -17.60 -13.99
N TYR A 314 -10.36 -16.78 -13.30
CA TYR A 314 -9.79 -17.15 -12.00
C TYR A 314 -10.89 -17.37 -10.97
N PHE A 315 -11.83 -16.41 -10.85
CA PHE A 315 -12.94 -16.49 -9.90
C PHE A 315 -13.75 -17.78 -10.08
N GLN A 316 -14.13 -18.13 -11.31
CA GLN A 316 -14.84 -19.37 -11.61
C GLN A 316 -14.03 -20.61 -11.23
N SER A 317 -12.72 -20.60 -11.49
CA SER A 317 -11.81 -21.69 -11.13
C SER A 317 -11.70 -21.85 -9.61
N PHE A 318 -11.62 -20.74 -8.87
CA PHE A 318 -11.64 -20.75 -7.41
C PHE A 318 -12.95 -21.31 -6.87
N MET A 319 -14.09 -20.86 -7.38
CA MET A 319 -15.40 -21.35 -6.95
C MET A 319 -15.57 -22.85 -7.22
N ALA A 320 -15.03 -23.36 -8.33
CA ALA A 320 -15.02 -24.79 -8.63
C ALA A 320 -14.11 -25.58 -7.67
N ALA A 321 -12.94 -25.04 -7.31
CA ALA A 321 -12.02 -25.67 -6.37
C ALA A 321 -12.50 -25.62 -4.91
N CYS A 322 -13.21 -24.55 -4.52
CA CYS A 322 -13.72 -24.33 -3.17
C CYS A 322 -15.09 -25.00 -2.94
N GLY A 323 -15.20 -26.28 -3.33
CA GLY A 323 -16.41 -27.07 -3.06
C GLY A 323 -16.75 -27.08 -1.57
N GLY A 324 -18.00 -26.71 -1.24
CA GLY A 324 -18.52 -26.63 0.13
C GLY A 324 -18.16 -25.35 0.89
N CYS A 325 -17.46 -24.38 0.27
CA CYS A 325 -17.14 -23.11 0.92
C CYS A 325 -18.38 -22.21 1.03
N THR A 326 -18.61 -21.64 2.21
CA THR A 326 -19.50 -20.50 2.40
C THR A 326 -18.86 -19.26 1.80
N VAL A 327 -19.49 -18.68 0.77
CA VAL A 327 -19.12 -17.42 0.12
C VAL A 327 -20.40 -16.60 -0.03
N ASP A 328 -20.48 -15.49 0.69
CA ASP A 328 -21.70 -14.67 0.81
C ASP A 328 -21.76 -13.54 -0.21
N PHE A 329 -20.60 -12.99 -0.60
CA PHE A 329 -20.48 -11.91 -1.59
C PHE A 329 -19.19 -12.03 -2.40
N ILE A 330 -19.11 -11.27 -3.51
CA ILE A 330 -18.01 -11.37 -4.49
C ILE A 330 -17.32 -10.02 -4.66
N PRO A 331 -16.14 -9.85 -4.04
CA PRO A 331 -15.22 -8.77 -4.34
C PRO A 331 -14.67 -8.84 -5.77
N MET A 332 -14.55 -7.70 -6.44
CA MET A 332 -13.97 -7.56 -7.79
C MET A 332 -13.35 -6.18 -7.96
N HIS A 333 -12.33 -6.09 -8.82
CA HIS A 333 -11.61 -4.86 -9.10
C HIS A 333 -11.76 -4.43 -10.56
N TRP A 334 -11.72 -3.11 -10.80
CA TRP A 334 -11.70 -2.58 -12.16
C TRP A 334 -10.80 -1.35 -12.31
N TYR A 335 -9.93 -1.38 -13.31
CA TYR A 335 -9.10 -0.24 -13.69
C TYR A 335 -9.06 -0.05 -15.19
N ASP A 336 -9.42 1.15 -15.67
CA ASP A 336 -9.31 1.54 -17.08
C ASP A 336 -9.41 3.06 -17.25
N ALA A 337 -9.49 3.55 -18.48
CA ALA A 337 -9.66 4.95 -18.79
C ALA A 337 -11.03 5.46 -18.32
N ALA A 338 -11.08 6.71 -17.86
CA ALA A 338 -12.32 7.39 -17.45
C ALA A 338 -13.38 7.46 -18.56
N SER A 339 -12.96 7.42 -19.82
CA SER A 339 -13.87 7.35 -20.97
C SER A 339 -14.58 5.99 -21.12
N ASN A 340 -14.09 4.92 -20.47
CA ASN A 340 -14.63 3.56 -20.60
C ASN A 340 -15.73 3.22 -19.58
N VAL A 341 -16.72 4.11 -19.43
CA VAL A 341 -17.88 3.92 -18.54
C VAL A 341 -18.63 2.63 -18.87
N GLU A 342 -18.85 2.34 -20.15
CA GLU A 342 -19.59 1.15 -20.55
C GLU A 342 -18.78 -0.14 -20.30
N GLY A 343 -17.45 -0.09 -20.43
CA GLY A 343 -16.58 -1.21 -20.06
C GLY A 343 -16.67 -1.54 -18.57
N PHE A 344 -16.69 -0.53 -17.69
CA PHE A 344 -16.93 -0.71 -16.26
C PHE A 344 -18.30 -1.38 -16.00
N LYS A 345 -19.38 -0.82 -16.55
CA LYS A 345 -20.73 -1.36 -16.37
C LYS A 345 -20.85 -2.79 -16.92
N LYS A 346 -20.23 -3.06 -18.07
CA LYS A 346 -20.17 -4.41 -18.64
C LYS A 346 -19.45 -5.38 -17.72
N HIS A 347 -18.31 -4.99 -17.16
CA HIS A 347 -17.54 -5.84 -16.26
C HIS A 347 -18.35 -6.25 -15.01
N VAL A 348 -19.08 -5.29 -14.42
CA VAL A 348 -19.99 -5.57 -13.29
C VAL A 348 -21.12 -6.53 -13.69
N ARG A 349 -21.73 -6.35 -14.87
CA ARG A 349 -22.77 -7.26 -15.38
C ARG A 349 -22.23 -8.66 -15.67
N ASP A 350 -21.04 -8.77 -16.26
CA ASP A 350 -20.40 -10.07 -16.52
C ASP A 350 -20.14 -10.81 -15.20
N PHE A 351 -19.71 -10.11 -14.15
CA PHE A 351 -19.55 -10.68 -12.80
C PHE A 351 -20.88 -11.11 -12.17
N ARG A 352 -21.93 -10.30 -12.33
CA ARG A 352 -23.27 -10.63 -11.86
C ARG A 352 -23.75 -11.94 -12.49
N ASP A 353 -23.51 -12.15 -13.78
CA ASP A 353 -23.98 -13.32 -14.50
C ASP A 353 -23.28 -14.62 -14.03
N VAL A 354 -22.07 -14.51 -13.47
CA VAL A 354 -21.32 -15.65 -12.89
C VAL A 354 -21.40 -15.74 -11.37
N SER A 355 -22.09 -14.81 -10.70
CA SER A 355 -22.09 -14.70 -9.24
C SER A 355 -22.86 -15.82 -8.52
N GLY A 356 -23.73 -16.51 -9.26
CA GLY A 356 -24.71 -17.43 -8.69
C GLY A 356 -25.73 -16.71 -7.80
N GLY A 357 -26.05 -15.45 -8.11
CA GLY A 357 -27.03 -14.63 -7.36
C GLY A 357 -26.45 -13.95 -6.12
N ARG A 358 -25.16 -14.13 -5.83
CA ARG A 358 -24.47 -13.42 -4.74
C ARG A 358 -24.33 -11.94 -5.05
N LYS A 359 -24.30 -11.12 -4.01
CA LYS A 359 -24.07 -9.68 -4.13
C LYS A 359 -22.62 -9.40 -4.52
N LEU A 360 -22.43 -8.37 -5.32
CA LEU A 360 -21.14 -7.90 -5.79
C LEU A 360 -20.64 -6.78 -4.89
N TRP A 361 -19.33 -6.83 -4.62
CA TRP A 361 -18.59 -5.77 -3.96
C TRP A 361 -17.50 -5.29 -4.91
N ILE A 362 -17.56 -4.03 -5.31
CA ILE A 362 -16.51 -3.44 -6.16
C ILE A 362 -15.50 -2.82 -5.21
N THR A 363 -14.64 -3.66 -4.61
CA THR A 363 -13.71 -3.24 -3.56
C THR A 363 -12.65 -2.29 -4.09
N GLU A 364 -12.37 -2.33 -5.40
CA GLU A 364 -11.58 -1.32 -6.08
C GLU A 364 -12.20 -0.98 -7.43
N PHE A 365 -12.39 0.31 -7.70
CA PHE A 365 -12.47 0.80 -9.06
C PHE A 365 -11.72 2.13 -9.19
N GLY A 366 -10.94 2.27 -10.24
CA GLY A 366 -10.13 3.46 -10.48
C GLY A 366 -10.07 3.78 -11.97
N ALA A 367 -10.38 5.03 -12.30
CA ALA A 367 -10.29 5.53 -13.66
C ALA A 367 -9.03 6.39 -13.85
N HIS A 368 -8.34 6.24 -14.97
CA HIS A 368 -7.25 7.14 -15.36
C HIS A 368 -7.70 8.13 -16.45
N GLY A 369 -7.14 9.34 -16.42
CA GLY A 369 -7.55 10.48 -17.25
C GLY A 369 -7.24 11.80 -16.53
N SER A 370 -7.66 12.92 -17.10
CA SER A 370 -7.62 14.21 -16.39
C SER A 370 -8.49 14.15 -15.13
N PRO A 371 -8.25 15.02 -14.12
CA PRO A 371 -9.12 15.13 -12.95
C PRO A 371 -10.60 15.30 -13.32
N GLU A 372 -10.89 16.14 -14.32
CA GLU A 372 -12.24 16.41 -14.80
C GLU A 372 -12.88 15.18 -15.45
N GLU A 373 -12.11 14.40 -16.21
CA GLU A 373 -12.58 13.13 -16.79
C GLU A 373 -12.92 12.11 -15.70
N GLN A 374 -12.10 12.02 -14.65
CA GLN A 374 -12.36 11.12 -13.52
C GLN A 374 -13.61 11.55 -12.72
N GLU A 375 -13.81 12.86 -12.52
CA GLU A 375 -15.01 13.39 -11.89
C GLU A 375 -16.26 13.07 -12.71
N GLU A 376 -16.21 13.26 -14.03
CA GLU A 376 -17.31 12.95 -14.93
C GLU A 376 -17.61 11.44 -14.97
N PHE A 377 -16.57 10.60 -14.97
CA PHE A 377 -16.73 9.16 -14.81
C PHE A 377 -17.51 8.82 -13.53
N LEU A 378 -17.13 9.40 -12.38
CA LEU A 378 -17.85 9.18 -11.12
C LEU A 378 -19.30 9.65 -11.19
N ARG A 379 -19.58 10.81 -11.79
CA ARG A 379 -20.94 11.32 -11.97
C ARG A 379 -21.82 10.39 -12.80
N GLN A 380 -21.24 9.61 -13.71
CA GLN A 380 -21.98 8.63 -14.52
C GLN A 380 -22.14 7.26 -13.84
N VAL A 381 -21.11 6.78 -13.14
CA VAL A 381 -21.15 5.43 -12.56
C VAL A 381 -21.81 5.38 -11.19
N ILE A 382 -21.68 6.41 -10.36
CA ILE A 382 -22.27 6.43 -9.01
C ILE A 382 -23.79 6.23 -9.06
N PRO A 383 -24.58 7.00 -9.84
CA PRO A 383 -26.03 6.84 -9.87
C PRO A 383 -26.43 5.44 -10.36
N TRP A 384 -25.68 4.90 -11.31
CA TRP A 384 -25.88 3.55 -11.81
C TRP A 384 -25.58 2.47 -10.76
N LEU A 385 -24.49 2.63 -9.99
CA LEU A 385 -24.13 1.73 -8.90
C LEU A 385 -25.16 1.76 -7.76
N GLU A 386 -25.70 2.94 -7.44
CA GLU A 386 -26.77 3.05 -6.43
C GLU A 386 -28.04 2.33 -6.90
N ALA A 387 -28.38 2.41 -8.20
CA ALA A 387 -29.54 1.73 -8.79
C ALA A 387 -29.35 0.23 -9.09
N GLU A 388 -28.11 -0.27 -9.15
CA GLU A 388 -27.82 -1.66 -9.47
C GLU A 388 -27.97 -2.57 -8.24
N ASP A 389 -29.08 -3.32 -8.19
CA ASP A 389 -29.42 -4.20 -7.06
C ASP A 389 -28.38 -5.29 -6.80
N SER A 390 -27.65 -5.74 -7.83
CA SER A 390 -26.61 -6.77 -7.64
C SER A 390 -25.39 -6.24 -6.89
N VAL A 391 -25.16 -4.92 -6.87
CA VAL A 391 -24.06 -4.28 -6.14
C VAL A 391 -24.52 -3.95 -4.72
N GLU A 392 -23.87 -4.54 -3.71
CA GLU A 392 -24.11 -4.23 -2.29
C GLU A 392 -23.16 -3.14 -1.78
N ARG A 393 -21.89 -3.13 -2.22
CA ARG A 393 -20.88 -2.15 -1.80
C ARG A 393 -19.87 -1.83 -2.90
N TYR A 394 -19.28 -0.64 -2.84
CA TYR A 394 -18.18 -0.25 -3.73
C TYR A 394 -17.25 0.79 -3.11
N ALA A 395 -15.97 0.78 -3.45
CA ALA A 395 -14.98 1.75 -2.98
C ALA A 395 -14.08 2.22 -4.14
N TYR A 396 -13.98 3.55 -4.32
CA TYR A 396 -13.08 4.11 -5.33
C TYR A 396 -11.64 4.00 -4.84
N PHE A 397 -10.72 3.67 -5.74
CA PHE A 397 -9.30 3.56 -5.41
C PHE A 397 -8.61 4.93 -5.52
N TYR A 398 -8.20 5.59 -4.43
CA TYR A 398 -8.39 5.32 -3.01
C TYR A 398 -8.20 6.62 -2.20
N ALA A 399 -8.30 6.58 -0.87
CA ALA A 399 -8.23 7.78 -0.04
C ALA A 399 -6.93 8.57 -0.25
N ASP A 400 -5.77 7.91 -0.16
CA ASP A 400 -4.48 8.57 -0.16
C ASP A 400 -4.05 8.97 -1.58
N GLY A 401 -3.75 10.25 -1.78
CA GLY A 401 -3.21 10.78 -3.04
C GLY A 401 -4.20 10.89 -4.20
N VAL A 402 -5.41 10.30 -4.09
CA VAL A 402 -6.46 10.35 -5.12
C VAL A 402 -7.69 11.10 -4.63
N LEU A 403 -8.41 10.56 -3.64
CA LEU A 403 -9.57 11.25 -3.04
C LEU A 403 -9.15 12.32 -2.04
N THR A 404 -7.91 12.25 -1.54
CA THR A 404 -7.31 13.27 -0.69
C THR A 404 -5.90 13.60 -1.17
N GLN A 405 -5.48 14.84 -0.99
CA GLN A 405 -4.14 15.30 -1.26
C GLN A 405 -3.74 16.33 -0.20
N ASN A 406 -2.56 16.20 0.39
CA ASN A 406 -2.08 17.08 1.46
C ASN A 406 -3.07 17.20 2.64
N ASN A 407 -3.67 16.09 3.06
CA ASN A 407 -4.70 16.00 4.11
C ASN A 407 -5.99 16.80 3.82
N ALA A 408 -6.23 17.18 2.57
CA ALA A 408 -7.47 17.80 2.13
C ALA A 408 -8.20 16.91 1.12
N VAL A 409 -9.53 16.91 1.16
CA VAL A 409 -10.34 16.18 0.17
C VAL A 409 -10.23 16.88 -1.20
N THR A 410 -9.93 16.11 -2.24
CA THR A 410 -9.82 16.64 -3.62
C THR A 410 -11.20 16.93 -4.22
N ALA A 411 -11.27 17.58 -5.38
CA ALA A 411 -12.53 17.75 -6.11
C ALA A 411 -13.19 16.39 -6.43
N LEU A 412 -12.40 15.43 -6.92
CA LEU A 412 -12.81 14.04 -7.09
C LEU A 412 -13.28 13.39 -5.78
N GLY A 413 -12.57 13.61 -4.67
CA GLY A 413 -12.95 13.17 -3.34
C GLY A 413 -14.31 13.69 -2.89
N ASN A 414 -14.60 14.97 -3.17
CA ASN A 414 -15.91 15.57 -2.88
C ASN A 414 -17.01 14.98 -3.76
N VAL A 415 -16.75 14.73 -5.06
CA VAL A 415 -17.70 14.00 -5.91
C VAL A 415 -17.99 12.62 -5.32
N PHE A 416 -16.97 11.83 -5.02
CA PHE A 416 -17.17 10.49 -4.47
C PHE A 416 -17.93 10.50 -3.14
N LYS A 417 -17.56 11.39 -2.21
CA LYS A 417 -18.12 11.35 -0.85
C LYS A 417 -19.57 11.81 -0.79
N SER A 418 -19.98 12.84 -1.55
CA SER A 418 -21.26 13.53 -1.30
C SER A 418 -22.16 13.68 -2.53
N PHE A 419 -21.69 13.34 -3.74
CA PHE A 419 -22.56 13.43 -4.93
C PHE A 419 -23.76 12.49 -4.79
N ILE A 420 -24.96 13.04 -4.99
CA ILE A 420 -26.22 12.31 -5.12
C ILE A 420 -26.83 12.84 -6.43
N SER A 421 -27.30 11.93 -7.29
CA SER A 421 -27.91 12.29 -8.59
C SER A 421 -29.21 13.04 -8.45
#